data_AF-A0A968MM41-F1
#
_entry.id   AF-A0A968MM41-F1
#
_cell.length_a   1.000
_cell.length_b   1.000
_cell.length_c   1.000
_cell.angle_alpha   90.00
_cell.angle_beta   90.00
_cell.angle_gamma   90.00
#
_symmetry.space_group_name_H-M   'P 1'
#
loop_
_entity.id
_entity.type
_entity.pdbx_description
1 polymer ?
#
loop_
_entity_poly.entity_id
_entity_poly.type
_entity_poly.pdbx_seq_one_letter_code
_entity_poly.pdbx_strand_id
1 'polypeptide(L)' 'MDTDFDGAWDFEEVYDLGTDPLDPDTDGDGLFDGEEAYEYFTNPLIPNRW' A
#
# COMPACT_ATOMS: atom_id res chain seq x y z
N MET A 1 -5.98 -13.00 1.99
CA MET A 1 -6.17 -12.78 0.55
C MET A 1 -5.56 -11.43 0.28
N ASP A 2 -4.90 -11.31 -0.86
CA ASP A 2 -4.21 -10.10 -1.34
C ASP A 2 -4.83 -9.95 -2.73
N THR A 3 -5.74 -9.00 -2.86
CA THR A 3 -6.71 -8.95 -3.96
C THR A 3 -6.17 -8.21 -5.17
N ASP A 4 -5.33 -7.20 -4.96
CA ASP A 4 -4.68 -6.39 -5.99
C ASP A 4 -3.22 -6.79 -6.26
N PHE A 5 -2.67 -7.73 -5.48
CA PHE A 5 -1.36 -8.35 -5.67
C PHE A 5 -0.18 -7.41 -5.45
N ASP A 6 -0.33 -6.48 -4.52
CA ASP A 6 0.63 -5.42 -4.21
C ASP A 6 1.66 -5.85 -3.13
N GLY A 7 1.40 -6.97 -2.45
CA GLY A 7 2.24 -7.53 -1.38
C GLY A 7 1.76 -7.23 0.04
N ALA A 8 0.65 -6.50 0.21
CA ALA A 8 -0.11 -6.36 1.44
C ALA A 8 -1.34 -7.29 1.45
N TRP A 9 -1.71 -7.84 2.61
CA TRP A 9 -2.92 -8.63 2.71
C TRP A 9 -4.14 -7.72 2.91
N ASP A 10 -5.30 -8.02 2.30
CA ASP A 10 -6.53 -7.20 2.41
C ASP A 10 -6.91 -6.82 3.86
N PHE A 11 -6.59 -7.71 4.82
CA PHE A 11 -6.87 -7.45 6.23
C PHE A 11 -5.89 -6.42 6.81
N GLU A 12 -4.62 -6.45 6.43
CA GLU A 12 -3.60 -5.50 6.87
C GLU A 12 -3.89 -4.13 6.26
N GLU A 13 -4.25 -4.10 4.99
CA GLU A 13 -4.65 -2.88 4.28
C GLU A 13 -5.80 -2.17 4.99
N VAL A 14 -6.88 -2.89 5.32
CA VAL A 14 -8.05 -2.30 5.96
C VAL A 14 -7.83 -1.96 7.44
N TYR A 15 -7.09 -2.79 8.18
CA TYR A 15 -7.01 -2.66 9.65
C TYR A 15 -5.72 -2.00 10.17
N ASP A 16 -4.61 -2.13 9.45
CA ASP A 16 -3.28 -1.70 9.89
C ASP A 16 -2.72 -0.53 9.05
N LEU A 17 -2.87 -0.55 7.72
CA LEU A 17 -2.30 0.46 6.80
C LEU A 17 -3.28 1.61 6.49
N GLY A 18 -4.57 1.29 6.35
CA GLY A 18 -5.62 2.22 5.94
C GLY A 18 -5.71 2.44 4.43
N THR A 19 -5.15 1.53 3.63
CA THR A 19 -5.12 1.53 2.16
C THR A 19 -6.37 0.87 1.56
N ASP A 20 -6.57 0.96 0.24
CA ASP A 20 -7.68 0.31 -0.46
C ASP A 20 -7.26 -1.07 -0.99
N PRO A 21 -7.83 -2.20 -0.49
CA PRO A 21 -7.44 -3.55 -0.91
C PRO A 21 -7.79 -3.92 -2.36
N LEU A 22 -8.25 -2.94 -3.15
CA LEU A 22 -8.54 -3.08 -4.57
C LEU A 22 -7.70 -2.14 -5.44
N ASP A 23 -6.81 -1.35 -4.83
CA ASP A 23 -5.95 -0.37 -5.49
C ASP A 23 -4.51 -0.53 -5.00
N PRO A 24 -3.60 -1.11 -5.82
CA PRO A 24 -2.27 -1.50 -5.36
C PRO A 24 -1.35 -0.31 -5.03
N ASP A 25 -1.77 0.93 -5.28
CA ASP A 25 -1.03 2.19 -5.07
C ASP A 25 -2.03 3.26 -4.62
N THR A 26 -2.41 3.23 -3.33
CA THR A 26 -3.51 4.04 -2.77
C THR A 26 -3.25 5.54 -2.92
N ASP A 27 -2.00 5.98 -2.86
CA ASP A 27 -1.65 7.40 -2.93
C ASP A 27 -1.27 7.89 -4.33
N GLY A 28 -1.01 6.95 -5.26
CA GLY A 28 -0.83 7.19 -6.68
C GLY A 28 0.54 7.75 -7.04
N ASP A 29 1.58 7.44 -6.27
CA ASP A 29 2.94 7.93 -6.51
C ASP A 29 3.81 7.00 -7.35
N GLY A 30 3.32 5.78 -7.60
CA GLY A 30 3.97 4.75 -8.41
C GLY A 30 4.74 3.70 -7.61
N LEU A 31 4.68 3.70 -6.28
CA LEU A 31 5.06 2.58 -5.41
C LEU A 31 3.81 1.84 -4.95
N PHE A 32 3.93 0.52 -4.78
CA PHE A 32 2.79 -0.24 -4.24
C PHE A 32 2.68 -0.10 -2.72
N ASP A 33 1.46 -0.18 -2.19
CA ASP A 33 1.22 0.00 -0.74
C ASP A 33 2.05 -1.00 0.09
N GLY A 34 2.14 -2.26 -0.38
CA GLY A 34 2.99 -3.29 0.18
C GLY A 34 4.49 -3.00 0.06
N GLU A 35 4.97 -2.43 -1.04
CA GLU A 35 6.36 -2.00 -1.19
C GLU A 35 6.69 -0.88 -0.18
N GLU A 36 5.79 0.09 -0.03
CA GLU A 36 5.94 1.18 0.94
C GLU A 36 5.92 0.67 2.38
N ALA A 37 5.02 -0.25 2.72
CA ALA A 37 4.90 -0.80 4.07
C ALA A 37 6.08 -1.70 4.48
N TYR A 38 6.60 -2.51 3.55
CA TYR A 38 7.50 -3.62 3.90
C TYR A 38 8.92 -3.51 3.35
N GLU A 39 9.14 -2.75 2.28
CA GLU A 39 10.46 -2.59 1.67
C GLU A 39 11.06 -1.20 1.91
N TYR A 40 10.30 -0.14 1.63
CA TYR A 40 10.76 1.25 1.71
C TYR A 40 10.48 1.91 3.07
N PHE A 41 9.54 1.36 3.84
CA PHE A 41 9.09 1.90 5.12
C PHE A 41 8.65 3.37 5.03
N THR A 42 7.96 3.71 3.94
CA THR A 42 7.30 5.00 3.70
C THR A 42 5.82 4.92 4.12
N ASN A 43 5.03 5.95 3.83
CA ASN A 43 3.62 5.99 4.21
C ASN A 43 2.76 5.81 2.96
N PRO A 44 2.02 4.69 2.83
CA PRO A 44 1.23 4.36 1.64
C PRO A 44 -0.01 5.26 1.43
N LEU A 45 -0.19 6.28 2.26
CA LEU A 45 -1.27 7.26 2.17
C LEU A 45 -0.75 8.66 1.83
N ILE A 46 0.56 8.82 1.58
CA ILE A 46 1.20 10.12 1.39
C ILE A 46 2.22 10.06 0.24
N PRO A 47 1.88 10.65 -0.93
CA PRO A 47 2.72 10.54 -2.11
C PRO A 47 4.14 11.02 -1.85
N ASN A 48 5.12 10.17 -2.16
CA ASN A 48 6.51 10.47 -2.01
C ASN A 48 6.92 11.58 -2.99
N ARG A 49 7.73 12.53 -2.51
CA ARG A 49 8.26 13.64 -3.32
C ARG A 49 9.77 13.57 -3.38
N TRP A 50 10.25 12.99 -4.47
CA TRP A 50 11.66 12.93 -4.86
C TRP A 50 12.17 14.29 -5.39
#